data_AF-A0A2I0CPS9-F1
#
_entry.id   AF-A0A2I0CPS9-F1
#
_cell.length_a   1.000
_cell.length_b   1.000
_cell.length_c   1.000
_cell.angle_alpha   90.00
_cell.angle_beta   90.00
_cell.angle_gamma   90.00
#
_symmetry.space_group_name_H-M   'P 1'
#
loop_
_entity.id
_entity.type
_entity.pdbx_description
1 polymer ?
#
loop_
_entity_poly.entity_id
_entity_poly.type
_entity_poly.pdbx_seq_one_letter_code
_entity_poly.pdbx_strand_id
1 'polypeptide(L)'
;MNPESVTHWMPRPADPAKQDPVDPLYREAVAAVVQTQRASVAFLQRFLGIGYNRAARIIEAMERDRIVSGMNRDGARAVLMLEVPHA
;
A
#
# COMPACT_ATOMS: atom_id res chain seq x y z
N MET A 1 16.94 23.26 -50.30
CA MET A 1 15.58 23.59 -49.84
C MET A 1 14.65 22.39 -50.08
N ASN A 2 14.31 21.66 -49.03
CA ASN A 2 13.08 20.88 -48.93
C ASN A 2 12.61 21.01 -47.46
N PRO A 3 11.55 21.78 -47.15
CA PRO A 3 11.29 22.25 -45.79
C PRO A 3 10.37 21.40 -44.88
N GLU A 4 9.92 20.18 -45.24
CA GLU A 4 8.72 19.61 -44.59
C GLU A 4 8.82 18.13 -44.15
N SER A 5 9.92 17.71 -43.50
CA SER A 5 9.90 16.47 -42.70
C SER A 5 10.05 16.81 -41.23
N VAL A 6 8.99 17.40 -40.69
CA VAL A 6 8.72 17.49 -39.26
C VAL A 6 8.83 16.08 -38.66
N THR A 7 9.90 15.82 -37.92
CA THR A 7 9.96 14.77 -36.92
C THR A 7 8.75 14.97 -36.02
N HIS A 8 7.67 14.25 -36.31
CA HIS A 8 6.48 14.22 -35.49
C HIS A 8 6.85 13.50 -34.20
N TRP A 9 7.37 14.29 -33.25
CA TRP A 9 7.52 13.94 -31.85
C TRP A 9 6.13 13.63 -31.32
N MET A 10 5.73 12.36 -31.40
CA MET A 10 4.62 11.85 -30.62
C MET A 10 5.12 11.62 -29.20
N PRO A 11 4.60 12.30 -28.17
CA PRO A 11 4.71 11.75 -26.82
C PRO A 11 3.98 10.40 -26.83
N ARG A 12 4.69 9.34 -26.42
CA ARG A 12 4.09 8.02 -26.21
C ARG A 12 2.87 8.19 -25.30
N PRO A 13 1.69 7.60 -25.61
CA PRO A 13 0.56 7.66 -24.70
C PRO A 13 1.04 7.12 -23.36
N ALA A 14 0.94 7.96 -22.32
CA ALA A 14 1.25 7.56 -20.96
C ALA A 14 0.39 6.33 -20.64
N ASP A 15 1.03 5.23 -20.24
CA ASP A 15 0.32 4.04 -19.80
C ASP A 15 -0.64 4.45 -18.65
N PRO A 16 -1.97 4.27 -18.78
CA PRO A 16 -2.93 4.62 -17.72
C PRO A 16 -2.89 3.63 -16.54
N ALA A 17 -1.76 2.97 -16.30
CA ALA A 17 -1.58 2.01 -15.21
C ALA A 17 -1.12 2.67 -13.90
N LYS A 18 -1.39 3.96 -13.70
CA LYS A 18 -1.43 4.54 -12.36
C LYS A 18 -2.87 4.61 -11.88
N GLN A 19 -3.52 3.45 -11.90
CA GLN A 19 -4.54 3.22 -10.90
C GLN A 19 -3.74 3.13 -9.59
N ASP A 20 -4.06 3.96 -8.60
CA ASP A 20 -3.74 3.67 -7.21
C ASP A 20 -4.92 2.83 -6.66
N PRO A 21 -5.09 1.53 -7.02
CA PRO A 21 -5.93 0.70 -6.19
C PRO A 21 -5.07 0.40 -4.96
N VAL A 22 -5.68 0.55 -3.80
CA VAL A 22 -5.20 -0.02 -2.54
C VAL A 22 -4.41 -1.32 -2.81
N ASP A 23 -3.17 -1.41 -2.31
CA ASP A 23 -2.24 -2.51 -2.64
C ASP A 23 -3.01 -3.85 -2.58
N PRO A 24 -2.91 -4.75 -3.57
CA PRO A 24 -3.70 -5.99 -3.57
C PRO A 24 -3.49 -6.83 -2.30
N LEU A 25 -2.31 -6.69 -1.68
CA LEU A 25 -1.95 -7.34 -0.43
C LEU A 25 -2.48 -6.62 0.82
N TYR A 26 -3.11 -5.46 0.69
CA TYR A 26 -3.67 -4.70 1.80
C TYR A 26 -4.72 -5.50 2.57
N ARG A 27 -5.68 -6.13 1.87
CA ARG A 27 -6.72 -6.94 2.53
C ARG A 27 -6.13 -8.11 3.30
N GLU A 28 -5.14 -8.78 2.71
CA GLU A 28 -4.42 -9.89 3.33
C GLU A 28 -3.59 -9.41 4.54
N ALA A 29 -2.94 -8.26 4.40
CA ALA A 29 -2.22 -7.60 5.48
C ALA A 29 -3.16 -7.27 6.64
N VAL A 30 -4.37 -6.76 6.35
CA VAL A 30 -5.38 -6.44 7.37
C VAL A 30 -5.81 -7.71 8.09
N ALA A 31 -6.10 -8.79 7.35
CA ALA A 31 -6.45 -10.07 7.93
C ALA A 31 -5.34 -10.60 8.87
N ALA A 32 -4.08 -10.54 8.43
CA ALA A 32 -2.94 -10.97 9.23
C ALA A 32 -2.78 -10.14 10.51
N VAL A 33 -2.94 -8.82 10.39
CA VAL A 33 -2.87 -7.88 11.51
C VAL A 33 -4.00 -8.13 12.49
N VAL A 34 -5.24 -8.31 12.04
CA VAL A 34 -6.40 -8.64 12.88
C VAL A 34 -6.22 -9.98 13.59
N GLN A 35 -5.71 -11.00 12.89
CA GLN A 35 -5.46 -12.33 13.47
C GLN A 35 -4.34 -12.33 14.52
N THR A 36 -3.22 -11.68 14.21
CA THR A 36 -2.05 -11.68 15.10
C THR A 36 -2.09 -10.57 16.14
N GLN A 37 -3.02 -9.61 16.01
CA GLN A 37 -3.09 -8.38 16.81
C GLN A 37 -1.77 -7.58 16.78
N ARG A 38 -0.97 -7.72 15.70
CA ARG A 38 0.34 -7.09 15.54
C ARG A 38 0.43 -6.33 14.23
N ALA A 39 0.43 -5.01 14.30
CA ALA A 39 0.62 -4.13 13.15
C ALA A 39 2.05 -3.58 13.08
N SER A 40 3.00 -4.32 12.51
CA SER A 40 4.36 -3.80 12.30
C SER A 40 4.84 -3.99 10.87
N VAL A 41 5.67 -3.05 10.40
CA VAL A 41 6.23 -3.09 9.04
C VAL A 41 7.04 -4.38 8.84
N ALA A 42 7.88 -4.75 9.80
CA ALA A 42 8.66 -5.98 9.77
C ALA A 42 7.79 -7.25 9.77
N PHE A 43 6.64 -7.24 10.44
CA PHE A 43 5.69 -8.36 10.40
C PHE A 43 5.11 -8.53 9.00
N LEU A 44 4.63 -7.45 8.38
CA LEU A 44 4.09 -7.50 7.02
C LEU A 44 5.13 -7.88 5.97
N GLN A 45 6.37 -7.42 6.13
CA GLN A 45 7.47 -7.83 5.24
C GLN A 45 7.68 -9.34 5.24
N ARG A 46 7.62 -9.98 6.42
CA ARG A 46 7.82 -11.43 6.56
C ARG A 46 6.58 -12.22 6.17
N PHE A 47 5.39 -11.71 6.48
CA PHE A 47 4.13 -12.39 6.21
C PHE A 47 3.79 -12.37 4.72
N LEU A 48 3.93 -11.23 4.06
CA LEU A 48 3.54 -11.03 2.65
C LEU A 48 4.73 -11.12 1.69
N GLY A 49 5.97 -11.21 2.19
CA GLY A 49 7.17 -11.21 1.37
C GLY A 49 7.41 -9.89 0.61
N ILE A 50 6.90 -8.77 1.13
CA ILE A 50 6.98 -7.46 0.47
C ILE A 50 8.15 -6.61 0.96
N GLY A 51 8.60 -5.69 0.10
CA GLY A 51 9.62 -4.69 0.47
C GLY A 51 9.13 -3.68 1.52
N TYR A 52 10.07 -3.06 2.24
CA TYR A 52 9.79 -2.12 3.34
C TYR A 52 8.83 -0.99 2.95
N ASN A 53 9.06 -0.33 1.81
CA ASN A 53 8.22 0.79 1.35
C ASN A 53 6.77 0.38 1.12
N ARG A 54 6.55 -0.85 0.63
CA ARG A 54 5.21 -1.39 0.40
C ARG A 54 4.51 -1.69 1.72
N ALA A 55 5.21 -2.36 2.64
CA ALA A 55 4.70 -2.63 3.98
C ALA A 55 4.38 -1.34 4.75
N ALA A 56 5.24 -0.32 4.65
CA ALA A 56 5.03 0.99 5.27
C ALA A 56 3.76 1.67 4.73
N ARG A 57 3.59 1.71 3.40
CA ARG A 57 2.36 2.26 2.77
C ARG A 57 1.10 1.53 3.20
N ILE A 58 1.15 0.20 3.29
CA ILE A 58 0.02 -0.62 3.74
C ILE A 58 -0.34 -0.27 5.19
N ILE A 59 0.64 -0.15 6.09
CA ILE A 59 0.35 0.26 7.47
C ILE A 59 -0.18 1.71 7.53
N GLU A 60 0.37 2.64 6.75
CA GLU A 60 -0.13 4.02 6.71
C GLU A 60 -1.59 4.07 6.22
N ALA A 61 -1.95 3.26 5.23
CA ALA A 61 -3.32 3.11 4.77
C ALA A 61 -4.23 2.53 5.88
N MET A 62 -3.77 1.51 6.61
CA MET A 62 -4.49 0.94 7.75
C MET A 62 -4.69 1.95 8.88
N GLU A 63 -3.71 2.83 9.10
CA GLU A 63 -3.78 3.87 10.12
C GLU A 63 -4.79 4.95 9.72
N ARG A 64 -4.80 5.36 8.44
CA ARG A 64 -5.82 6.26 7.89
C ARG A 64 -7.23 5.69 7.99
N ASP A 65 -7.37 4.38 7.76
CA ASP A 65 -8.64 3.67 7.86
C ASP A 65 -9.02 3.33 9.32
N ARG A 66 -8.21 3.74 10.30
CA ARG A 66 -8.37 3.45 11.74
C ARG A 66 -8.43 1.97 12.10
N ILE A 67 -7.81 1.11 11.29
CA ILE A 67 -7.66 -0.32 11.54
C ILE A 67 -6.60 -0.58 12.61
N VAL A 68 -5.50 0.18 12.57
CA VAL A 68 -4.38 0.06 13.50
C VAL A 68 -4.23 1.33 14.33
N SER A 69 -3.86 1.17 15.59
CA SER A 69 -3.55 2.28 16.50
C SER A 69 -2.20 2.89 16.16
N GLY A 70 -2.01 4.12 16.62
CA GLY A 70 -0.69 4.75 16.67
C GLY A 70 0.30 3.86 17.42
N MET A 71 1.58 4.03 17.10
CA MET A 71 2.69 3.25 17.68
C MET A 71 2.65 3.30 19.22
N ASN A 72 2.42 2.17 19.91
CA ASN A 72 2.63 2.12 21.36
C ASN A 72 4.13 2.16 21.67
N ARG A 73 4.44 2.59 22.90
CA ARG A 73 5.80 2.77 23.44
C ARG A 73 6.73 1.56 23.31
N ASP A 74 6.21 0.35 23.13
CA ASP A 74 6.99 -0.87 22.93
C ASP A 74 7.33 -1.17 21.46
N GLY A 75 7.01 -0.25 20.54
CA GLY A 75 7.13 -0.45 19.09
C GLY A 75 6.06 -1.38 18.50
N ALA A 76 5.11 -1.82 19.33
CA ALA A 76 3.95 -2.60 18.90
C ALA A 76 2.77 -1.66 18.62
N ARG A 77 2.21 -1.67 17.40
CA ARG A 77 0.94 -0.99 17.12
C ARG A 77 -0.19 -1.93 17.53
N ALA A 78 -1.06 -1.48 18.43
CA ALA A 78 -2.27 -2.23 18.83
C ALA A 78 -3.31 -2.15 17.71
N VAL A 79 -4.05 -3.24 17.45
CA VAL A 79 -5.08 -3.26 16.41
C VAL A 79 -6.38 -2.73 17.00
N LEU A 80 -6.96 -1.69 16.40
CA LEU A 80 -8.17 -1.02 16.92
C LEU A 80 -9.45 -1.59 16.33
N MET A 81 -9.39 -2.13 15.11
CA MET A 81 -10.55 -2.66 14.41
C MET A 81 -10.40 -4.17 14.24
N LEU A 82 -11.34 -4.93 14.81
CA LEU A 82 -11.42 -6.39 14.67
C LEU A 82 -12.24 -6.81 13.44
N GLU A 83 -12.84 -5.85 12.73
CA GLU A 83 -13.78 -6.09 11.65
C GLU A 83 -13.27 -5.46 10.36
N VAL A 84 -13.10 -6.27 9.31
CA VAL A 84 -12.71 -5.78 7.98
C VAL A 84 -13.95 -5.16 7.33
N PRO A 85 -13.99 -3.86 7.00
CA PRO A 85 -15.15 -3.29 6.34
C PRO A 85 -15.33 -3.92 4.96
N HIS A 86 -16.43 -4.65 4.78
CA HIS A 86 -16.87 -5.21 3.51
C HIS A 86 -17.65 -4.13 2.76
N ALA A 87 -16.96 -3.32 1.96
CA ALA A 87 -17.58 -2.43 0.98
C ALA A 87 -17.06 -2.78 -0.42
#